data_AF-A0AAD3TUZ0-F1
#
_entry.id   AF-A0AAD3TUZ0-F1
#
_cell.length_a   1.000
_cell.length_b   1.000
_cell.length_c   1.000
_cell.angle_alpha   90.00
_cell.angle_beta   90.00
_cell.angle_gamma   90.00
#
_symmetry.space_group_name_H-M   'P 1'
#
loop_
_entity.id
_entity.type
_entity.pdbx_description
1 polymer ?
#
loop_
_entity_poly.entity_id
_entity_poly.type
_entity_poly.pdbx_seq_one_letter_code
_entity_poly.pdbx_strand_id
1 'polypeptide(L)'
;MWRPLLLALCAVQGALALAGTNRCNDRICIKATRADNIDTYTIHTHPDRPIAPEKFGWMAIGWGLVMPNSPLVIMWPNEDGTFTLSQRKAPRHVMPSVDHSPPRTAQLNEGLTWSNTTSTSLSFDVPSDENNNTIIIWAMSNTRPDSTDPTAGLIQHTWHGGEMIDFTTEYSDVAGPTAIGYGSSKATDPATGGPSLSLIAHVVCGVLVTMLVLPGGVVVPRITRGITTTKSWFYFHILNQGFFALALVCVNFGLGLTFGGEIDSAHRRTGTALFVLVILQILLGIFSHFYKPGHRVQQYTFETKRGRGPTNFLHVVFGIITVAVGWSACWSGFTVEWTRRGHGVPAYGFRVGWGLIVMMWIALYILGLIFFLPRQLRIESAQRATDLAEQKRYFPSEFDLKVRNQALTPSPPMPLRGGTPSTTAFAQQSPKLSSEFASPEGSPILRTSFSSTRPPRMPLVTYPARKNSDPFADRKSSSIKGGHF
;
A
#
# COMPACT_ATOMS: atom_id res chain seq x y z
N MET A 1 -76.75 25.17 -42.69
CA MET A 1 -76.24 25.34 -41.32
C MET A 1 -75.53 24.08 -40.77
N TRP A 2 -74.63 23.41 -41.52
CA TRP A 2 -73.91 22.22 -41.01
C TRP A 2 -72.53 22.03 -41.68
N ARG A 3 -71.71 23.09 -41.75
CA ARG A 3 -70.35 22.99 -42.33
C ARG A 3 -69.16 23.50 -41.48
N PRO A 4 -69.31 24.12 -40.28
CA PRO A 4 -68.12 24.45 -39.48
C PRO A 4 -67.73 23.38 -38.43
N LEU A 5 -68.51 22.29 -38.25
CA LEU A 5 -68.24 21.30 -37.20
C LEU A 5 -67.21 20.21 -37.59
N LEU A 6 -66.87 20.07 -38.88
CA LEU A 6 -65.97 19.02 -39.37
C LEU A 6 -64.50 19.44 -39.52
N LEU A 7 -64.18 20.72 -39.32
CA LEU A 7 -62.79 21.25 -39.39
C LEU A 7 -62.11 21.40 -38.02
N ALA A 8 -62.83 21.16 -36.92
CA ALA A 8 -62.29 21.24 -35.56
C ALA A 8 -61.87 19.87 -34.97
N LEU A 9 -61.98 18.77 -35.72
CA LEU A 9 -61.74 17.40 -35.23
C LEU A 9 -60.52 16.70 -35.86
N CYS A 10 -59.66 17.41 -36.59
CA CYS A 10 -58.43 16.85 -37.20
C CYS A 10 -57.11 17.49 -36.73
N ALA A 11 -57.12 18.25 -35.63
CA ALA A 11 -55.89 18.86 -35.09
C ALA A 11 -55.56 18.41 -33.65
N VAL A 12 -56.02 17.24 -33.23
CA VAL A 12 -55.37 16.52 -32.13
C VAL A 12 -54.35 15.58 -32.76
N GLN A 13 -53.25 16.15 -33.24
CA GLN A 13 -52.01 15.38 -33.33
C GLN A 13 -51.66 15.03 -31.89
N GLY A 14 -51.98 13.81 -31.49
CA GLY A 14 -51.42 13.25 -30.26
C GLY A 14 -49.91 13.26 -30.43
N ALA A 15 -49.24 14.25 -29.84
CA ALA A 15 -47.84 14.12 -29.54
C ALA A 15 -47.75 12.93 -28.60
N LEU A 16 -47.40 11.77 -29.15
CA LEU A 16 -47.01 10.63 -28.31
C LEU A 16 -45.87 11.15 -27.45
N ALA A 17 -46.12 11.24 -26.14
CA ALA A 17 -45.12 11.65 -25.19
C ALA A 17 -43.95 10.68 -25.33
N LEU A 18 -42.81 11.19 -25.80
CA LEU A 18 -41.60 10.39 -25.99
C LEU A 18 -41.20 9.87 -24.62
N ALA A 19 -40.98 8.58 -24.46
CA ALA A 19 -40.56 8.02 -23.18
C ALA A 19 -39.03 7.94 -23.13
N GLY A 20 -38.40 8.33 -22.04
CA GLY A 20 -36.95 8.33 -21.98
C GLY A 20 -36.32 9.05 -20.79
N THR A 21 -34.99 9.01 -20.75
CA THR A 21 -34.18 9.64 -19.71
C THR A 21 -33.12 10.56 -20.33
N ASN A 22 -32.85 11.69 -19.68
CA ASN A 22 -31.69 12.54 -19.92
C ASN A 22 -30.84 12.62 -18.64
N ARG A 23 -29.58 12.17 -18.70
CA ARG A 23 -28.64 12.13 -17.57
C ARG A 23 -27.32 12.78 -17.93
N CYS A 24 -26.85 13.67 -17.08
CA CYS A 24 -25.56 14.32 -17.23
C CYS A 24 -24.64 13.99 -16.06
N ASN A 25 -23.37 13.76 -16.36
CA ASN A 25 -22.28 13.75 -15.39
C ASN A 25 -21.32 14.91 -15.69
N ASP A 26 -20.14 14.93 -15.08
CA ASP A 26 -19.21 16.04 -15.22
C ASP A 26 -18.47 16.12 -16.57
N ARG A 27 -18.73 15.19 -17.50
CA ARG A 27 -18.06 15.03 -18.81
C ARG A 27 -19.00 14.88 -19.99
N ILE A 28 -20.08 14.11 -19.83
CA ILE A 28 -21.03 13.82 -20.89
C ILE A 28 -22.47 13.89 -20.39
N CYS A 29 -23.36 14.05 -21.34
CA CYS A 29 -24.78 13.84 -21.17
C CYS A 29 -25.24 12.71 -22.09
N ILE A 30 -26.05 11.80 -21.55
CA ILE A 30 -26.66 10.70 -22.26
C ILE A 30 -28.16 10.93 -22.26
N LYS A 31 -28.71 11.02 -23.47
CA LYS A 31 -30.14 11.02 -23.74
C LYS A 31 -30.49 9.66 -24.34
N ALA A 32 -31.51 9.02 -23.78
CA ALA A 32 -32.05 7.78 -24.31
C ALA A 32 -33.58 7.91 -24.40
N THR A 33 -34.14 7.65 -25.58
CA THR A 33 -35.57 7.80 -25.85
C THR A 33 -36.10 6.60 -26.61
N ARG A 34 -37.36 6.23 -26.37
CA ARG A 34 -38.04 5.13 -27.04
C ARG A 34 -39.26 5.64 -27.79
N ALA A 35 -39.32 5.34 -29.08
CA ALA A 35 -40.47 5.54 -29.95
C ALA A 35 -40.58 4.38 -30.93
N ASP A 36 -41.79 3.90 -31.19
CA ASP A 36 -42.07 2.89 -32.22
C ASP A 36 -41.15 1.65 -32.18
N ASN A 37 -40.87 1.16 -30.96
CA ASN A 37 -39.98 0.03 -30.69
C ASN A 37 -38.51 0.24 -31.12
N ILE A 38 -38.07 1.50 -31.20
CA ILE A 38 -36.69 1.90 -31.45
C ILE A 38 -36.19 2.70 -30.24
N ASP A 39 -35.04 2.29 -29.73
CA ASP A 39 -34.29 3.00 -28.71
C ASP A 39 -33.25 3.89 -29.38
N THR A 40 -33.43 5.20 -29.27
CA THR A 40 -32.45 6.20 -29.72
C THR A 40 -31.56 6.61 -28.57
N TYR A 41 -30.26 6.43 -28.72
CA TYR A 41 -29.25 6.89 -27.77
C TYR A 41 -28.47 8.06 -28.37
N THR A 42 -28.31 9.12 -27.59
CA THR A 42 -27.53 10.31 -27.93
C THR A 42 -26.55 10.61 -26.81
N ILE A 43 -25.25 10.61 -27.13
CA ILE A 43 -24.18 10.95 -26.20
C ILE A 43 -23.55 12.25 -26.68
N HIS A 44 -23.46 13.25 -25.81
CA HIS A 44 -22.79 14.50 -26.14
C HIS A 44 -21.90 15.00 -25.01
N THR A 45 -20.91 15.82 -25.34
CA THR A 45 -20.03 16.44 -24.34
C THR A 45 -20.82 17.38 -23.44
N HIS A 46 -20.44 17.48 -22.16
CA HIS A 46 -21.14 18.32 -21.20
C HIS A 46 -21.17 19.79 -21.64
N PRO A 47 -22.33 20.46 -21.63
CA PRO A 47 -22.45 21.85 -22.10
C PRO A 47 -21.51 22.83 -21.39
N ASP A 48 -21.36 22.70 -20.07
CA ASP A 48 -20.48 23.60 -19.28
C ASP A 48 -18.99 23.25 -19.39
N ARG A 49 -18.64 22.12 -20.02
CA ARG A 49 -17.24 21.65 -20.16
C ARG A 49 -17.00 21.10 -21.56
N PRO A 50 -17.10 21.96 -22.58
CA PRO A 50 -16.95 21.54 -23.97
C PRO A 50 -15.57 20.92 -24.22
N ILE A 51 -15.54 19.88 -25.05
CA ILE A 51 -14.31 19.32 -25.59
C ILE A 51 -14.23 19.76 -27.05
N ALA A 52 -13.19 20.51 -27.38
CA ALA A 52 -12.95 20.94 -28.75
C ALA A 52 -12.75 19.70 -29.66
N PRO A 53 -13.28 19.68 -30.89
CA PRO A 53 -13.25 18.52 -31.78
C PRO A 53 -11.87 17.91 -32.00
N GLU A 54 -10.83 18.74 -32.06
CA GLU A 54 -9.46 18.29 -32.26
C GLU A 54 -8.88 17.53 -31.04
N LYS A 55 -9.56 17.63 -29.89
CA LYS A 55 -9.27 16.88 -28.67
C LYS A 55 -10.30 15.78 -28.39
N PHE A 56 -11.31 15.65 -29.24
CA PHE A 56 -12.32 14.62 -29.16
C PHE A 56 -11.86 13.38 -29.93
N GLY A 57 -11.99 12.21 -29.31
CA GLY A 57 -11.63 10.95 -29.94
C GLY A 57 -12.83 10.13 -30.35
N TRP A 58 -13.45 9.48 -29.37
CA TRP A 58 -14.59 8.60 -29.57
C TRP A 58 -15.44 8.53 -28.31
N MET A 59 -16.73 8.18 -28.46
CA MET A 59 -17.62 7.81 -27.35
C MET A 59 -18.20 6.42 -27.58
N ALA A 60 -18.60 5.76 -26.50
CA ALA A 60 -19.26 4.47 -26.57
C ALA A 60 -20.38 4.34 -25.55
N ILE A 61 -21.39 3.54 -25.91
CA ILE A 61 -22.36 2.94 -25.00
C ILE A 61 -22.20 1.42 -25.06
N GLY A 62 -22.34 0.76 -23.92
CA GLY A 62 -22.49 -0.68 -23.83
C GLY A 62 -23.68 -1.06 -22.96
N TRP A 63 -24.26 -2.23 -23.20
CA TRP A 63 -25.38 -2.73 -22.41
C TRP A 63 -24.91 -3.80 -21.42
N GLY A 64 -25.05 -3.52 -20.13
CA GLY A 64 -24.58 -4.38 -19.05
C GLY A 64 -23.86 -3.60 -17.95
N LEU A 65 -23.31 -4.33 -16.98
CA LEU A 65 -22.62 -3.75 -15.82
C LEU A 65 -21.11 -3.50 -16.05
N VAL A 66 -20.51 -4.20 -17.01
CA VAL A 66 -19.06 -4.20 -17.25
C VAL A 66 -18.77 -4.37 -18.75
N MET A 67 -17.58 -3.95 -19.22
CA MET A 67 -17.21 -4.06 -20.63
C MET A 67 -17.09 -5.52 -21.15
N PRO A 68 -16.51 -6.48 -20.40
CA PRO A 68 -16.41 -7.85 -20.87
C PRO A 68 -17.79 -8.47 -21.15
N ASN A 69 -17.93 -9.06 -22.33
CA ASN A 69 -19.11 -9.75 -22.86
C ASN A 69 -20.35 -8.89 -23.08
N SER A 70 -20.26 -7.57 -22.87
CA SER A 70 -21.33 -6.64 -23.18
C SER A 70 -21.29 -6.24 -24.66
N PRO A 71 -22.43 -6.13 -25.36
CA PRO A 71 -22.50 -5.47 -26.66
C PRO A 71 -22.16 -4.00 -26.50
N LEU A 72 -21.34 -3.45 -27.39
CA LEU A 72 -20.88 -2.06 -27.38
C LEU A 72 -21.20 -1.40 -28.71
N VAL A 73 -21.62 -0.14 -28.69
CA VAL A 73 -21.63 0.77 -29.85
C VAL A 73 -20.61 1.86 -29.58
N ILE A 74 -19.68 2.03 -30.51
CA ILE A 74 -18.59 3.00 -30.44
C ILE A 74 -18.69 3.90 -31.64
N MET A 75 -18.60 5.21 -31.44
CA MET A 75 -18.75 6.20 -32.49
C MET A 75 -17.66 7.27 -32.42
N TRP A 76 -17.25 7.78 -33.59
CA TRP A 76 -16.30 8.89 -33.69
C TRP A 76 -16.50 9.70 -34.98
N PRO A 77 -16.18 11.01 -34.96
CA PRO A 77 -16.07 11.82 -36.17
C PRO A 77 -14.78 11.50 -36.91
N ASN A 78 -14.85 11.54 -38.23
CA ASN A 78 -13.74 11.32 -39.16
C ASN A 78 -13.16 12.67 -39.64
N GLU A 79 -11.97 12.63 -40.25
CA GLU A 79 -11.32 13.84 -40.79
C GLU A 79 -12.06 14.43 -42.00
N ASP A 80 -12.78 13.60 -42.74
CA ASP A 80 -13.60 13.99 -43.89
C ASP A 80 -14.97 14.59 -43.49
N GLY A 81 -15.23 14.73 -42.19
CA GLY A 81 -16.48 15.25 -41.65
C GLY A 81 -17.61 14.21 -41.54
N THR A 82 -17.35 12.95 -41.94
CA THR A 82 -18.30 11.85 -41.72
C THR A 82 -18.19 11.29 -40.30
N PHE A 83 -19.05 10.34 -39.95
CA PHE A 83 -19.03 9.66 -38.64
C PHE A 83 -18.96 8.15 -38.83
N THR A 84 -18.15 7.50 -38.01
CA THR A 84 -18.06 6.04 -37.99
C THR A 84 -18.87 5.50 -36.83
N LEU A 85 -19.69 4.47 -37.08
CA LEU A 85 -20.31 3.64 -36.07
C LEU A 85 -19.68 2.24 -36.11
N SER A 86 -19.29 1.73 -34.96
CA SER A 86 -18.69 0.41 -34.80
C SER A 86 -19.36 -0.36 -33.66
N GLN A 87 -20.04 -1.45 -33.99
CA GLN A 87 -20.55 -2.37 -32.99
C GLN A 87 -19.48 -3.39 -32.63
N ARG A 88 -19.16 -3.50 -31.34
CA ARG A 88 -18.04 -4.32 -30.87
C ARG A 88 -18.39 -5.11 -29.62
N LYS A 89 -17.55 -6.10 -29.32
CA LYS A 89 -17.61 -6.91 -28.08
C LYS A 89 -16.19 -7.27 -27.65
N ALA A 90 -15.96 -7.35 -26.34
CA ALA A 90 -14.68 -7.83 -25.79
C ALA A 90 -14.90 -9.02 -24.86
N PRO A 91 -14.06 -10.08 -24.93
CA PRO A 91 -14.17 -11.19 -23.97
C PRO A 91 -13.65 -10.83 -22.57
N ARG A 92 -12.84 -9.76 -22.45
CA ARG A 92 -12.15 -9.30 -21.24
C ARG A 92 -11.93 -7.77 -21.31
N HIS A 93 -11.18 -7.22 -20.36
CA HIS A 93 -10.71 -5.83 -20.39
C HIS A 93 -9.59 -5.62 -21.43
N VAL A 94 -9.89 -5.92 -22.69
CA VAL A 94 -9.00 -5.79 -23.86
C VAL A 94 -9.73 -5.00 -24.94
N MET A 95 -9.00 -4.51 -25.95
CA MET A 95 -9.61 -3.79 -27.08
C MET A 95 -10.74 -4.63 -27.68
N PRO A 96 -11.98 -4.10 -27.74
CA PRO A 96 -13.10 -4.84 -28.31
C PRO A 96 -12.93 -4.98 -29.84
N SER A 97 -13.31 -6.14 -30.37
CA SER A 97 -13.35 -6.42 -31.80
C SER A 97 -14.76 -6.22 -32.34
N VAL A 98 -14.89 -5.93 -33.63
CA VAL A 98 -16.19 -5.81 -34.29
C VAL A 98 -17.00 -7.09 -34.06
N ASP A 99 -18.25 -6.91 -33.65
CA ASP A 99 -19.21 -8.00 -33.54
C ASP A 99 -20.01 -8.06 -34.84
N HIS A 100 -19.79 -9.11 -35.63
CA HIS A 100 -20.47 -9.30 -36.92
C HIS A 100 -21.90 -9.82 -36.76
N SER A 101 -22.33 -10.20 -35.56
CA SER A 101 -23.68 -10.71 -35.30
C SER A 101 -24.18 -10.22 -33.94
N PRO A 102 -24.30 -8.89 -33.74
CA PRO A 102 -24.76 -8.35 -32.48
C PRO A 102 -26.24 -8.70 -32.26
N PRO A 103 -26.68 -8.91 -31.01
CA PRO A 103 -28.09 -9.24 -30.72
C PRO A 103 -29.09 -8.20 -31.23
N ARG A 104 -28.65 -6.93 -31.26
CA ARG A 104 -29.41 -5.80 -31.79
C ARG A 104 -28.48 -4.96 -32.67
N THR A 105 -28.86 -4.77 -33.93
CA THR A 105 -28.05 -3.99 -34.88
C THR A 105 -28.27 -2.51 -34.66
N ALA A 106 -27.20 -1.76 -34.47
CA ALA A 106 -27.24 -0.31 -34.30
C ALA A 106 -27.06 0.39 -35.65
N GLN A 107 -27.81 1.46 -35.84
CA GLN A 107 -27.75 2.30 -37.03
C GLN A 107 -27.38 3.73 -36.65
N LEU A 108 -26.50 4.34 -37.42
CA LEU A 108 -26.10 5.73 -37.22
C LEU A 108 -27.31 6.64 -37.45
N ASN A 109 -27.61 7.53 -36.50
CA ASN A 109 -28.62 8.57 -36.69
C ASN A 109 -27.92 9.87 -37.09
N GLU A 110 -27.76 10.05 -38.40
CA GLU A 110 -27.06 11.21 -38.98
C GLU A 110 -27.76 12.54 -38.68
N GLY A 111 -29.10 12.54 -38.53
CA GLY A 111 -29.86 13.76 -38.25
C GLY A 111 -29.64 14.33 -36.85
N LEU A 112 -29.21 13.50 -35.90
CA LEU A 112 -28.92 13.89 -34.52
C LEU A 112 -27.42 13.93 -34.20
N THR A 113 -26.61 13.36 -35.08
CA THR A 113 -25.15 13.31 -34.95
C THR A 113 -24.50 14.56 -35.53
N TRP A 114 -23.64 15.21 -34.76
CA TRP A 114 -22.89 16.38 -35.21
C TRP A 114 -21.60 16.57 -34.39
N SER A 115 -20.60 17.20 -34.99
CA SER A 115 -19.38 17.63 -34.31
C SER A 115 -19.02 19.01 -34.85
N ASN A 116 -18.93 19.99 -33.96
CA ASN A 116 -18.62 21.38 -34.31
C ASN A 116 -17.55 21.93 -33.35
N THR A 117 -17.05 23.14 -33.60
CA THR A 117 -15.93 23.72 -32.85
C THR A 117 -16.11 23.79 -31.33
N THR A 118 -17.33 23.68 -30.82
CA THR A 118 -17.62 23.79 -29.38
C THR A 118 -18.02 22.46 -28.74
N SER A 119 -18.53 21.47 -29.47
CA SER A 119 -19.06 20.25 -28.87
C SER A 119 -19.21 19.13 -29.89
N THR A 120 -19.41 17.91 -29.40
CA THR A 120 -19.70 16.74 -30.23
C THR A 120 -20.88 15.97 -29.63
N SER A 121 -21.83 15.61 -30.50
CA SER A 121 -23.01 14.80 -30.21
C SER A 121 -23.07 13.62 -31.17
N LEU A 122 -23.16 12.41 -30.63
CA LEU A 122 -23.14 11.16 -31.37
C LEU A 122 -24.41 10.39 -31.06
N SER A 123 -25.18 10.05 -32.09
CA SER A 123 -26.50 9.45 -31.96
C SER A 123 -26.66 8.21 -32.82
N PHE A 124 -27.32 7.20 -32.26
CA PHE A 124 -27.61 5.96 -32.97
C PHE A 124 -28.93 5.35 -32.49
N ASP A 125 -29.52 4.56 -33.36
CA ASP A 125 -30.78 3.85 -33.15
C ASP A 125 -30.53 2.35 -33.02
N VAL A 126 -31.23 1.69 -32.11
CA VAL A 126 -31.20 0.24 -31.91
C VAL A 126 -32.62 -0.27 -31.74
N PRO A 127 -32.99 -1.46 -32.25
CA PRO A 127 -34.25 -2.09 -31.89
C PRO A 127 -34.42 -2.15 -30.37
N SER A 128 -35.59 -1.80 -29.86
CA SER A 128 -35.92 -1.93 -28.43
C SER A 128 -35.86 -3.39 -28.01
N ASP A 129 -35.37 -3.63 -26.79
CA ASP A 129 -35.43 -4.96 -26.14
C ASP A 129 -36.68 -5.11 -25.26
N GLU A 130 -37.61 -4.16 -25.36
CA GLU A 130 -38.87 -4.04 -24.61
C GLU A 130 -38.67 -3.88 -23.09
N ASN A 131 -37.41 -3.81 -22.62
CA ASN A 131 -37.12 -3.58 -21.21
C ASN A 131 -37.34 -2.11 -20.89
N ASN A 132 -38.20 -1.85 -19.91
CA ASN A 132 -38.47 -0.51 -19.41
C ASN A 132 -37.23 0.11 -18.73
N ASN A 133 -36.41 -0.70 -18.07
CA ASN A 133 -35.19 -0.26 -17.41
C ASN A 133 -33.99 -1.00 -17.97
N THR A 134 -32.95 -0.25 -18.33
CA THR A 134 -31.72 -0.82 -18.91
C THR A 134 -30.50 -0.18 -18.28
N ILE A 135 -29.54 -1.01 -17.86
CA ILE A 135 -28.25 -0.55 -17.38
C ILE A 135 -27.32 -0.40 -18.57
N ILE A 136 -26.77 0.80 -18.73
CA ILE A 136 -25.73 1.09 -19.71
C ILE A 136 -24.41 1.38 -19.02
N ILE A 137 -23.32 1.04 -19.69
CA ILE A 137 -22.00 1.60 -19.45
C ILE A 137 -21.66 2.57 -20.57
N TRP A 138 -20.87 3.59 -20.27
CA TRP A 138 -20.40 4.53 -21.26
C TRP A 138 -18.89 4.72 -21.15
N ALA A 139 -18.26 5.11 -22.24
CA ALA A 139 -16.85 5.44 -22.28
C ALA A 139 -16.57 6.57 -23.28
N MET A 140 -15.47 7.29 -23.07
CA MET A 140 -15.00 8.36 -23.93
C MET A 140 -13.47 8.36 -23.98
N SER A 141 -12.92 8.67 -25.15
CA SER A 141 -11.50 8.93 -25.36
C SER A 141 -11.27 10.29 -26.02
N ASN A 142 -10.10 10.89 -25.74
CA ASN A 142 -9.60 12.08 -26.40
C ASN A 142 -8.72 11.81 -27.63
N THR A 143 -8.55 10.54 -28.00
CA THR A 143 -7.76 10.17 -29.18
C THR A 143 -8.66 9.50 -30.17
N ARG A 144 -8.76 10.14 -31.34
CA ARG A 144 -9.53 9.67 -32.47
C ARG A 144 -8.86 8.42 -33.06
N PRO A 145 -9.65 7.42 -33.48
CA PRO A 145 -9.12 6.32 -34.29
C PRO A 145 -8.47 6.86 -35.57
N ASP A 146 -7.50 6.13 -36.11
CA ASP A 146 -6.68 6.54 -37.25
C ASP A 146 -7.36 6.37 -38.61
N SER A 147 -8.58 5.82 -38.63
CA SER A 147 -9.30 5.45 -39.84
C SER A 147 -10.82 5.57 -39.67
N THR A 148 -11.52 5.66 -40.80
CA THR A 148 -12.99 5.59 -40.90
C THR A 148 -13.51 4.15 -40.85
N ASP A 149 -12.62 3.15 -40.84
CA ASP A 149 -13.00 1.74 -40.77
C ASP A 149 -13.58 1.38 -39.40
N PRO A 150 -14.77 0.75 -39.31
CA PRO A 150 -15.33 0.27 -38.04
C PRO A 150 -14.40 -0.66 -37.27
N THR A 151 -13.40 -1.28 -37.89
CA THR A 151 -12.39 -2.15 -37.27
C THR A 151 -11.16 -1.39 -36.73
N ALA A 152 -11.08 -0.07 -36.92
CA ALA A 152 -9.93 0.75 -36.54
C ALA A 152 -9.48 0.54 -35.08
N GLY A 153 -8.18 0.69 -34.83
CA GLY A 153 -7.61 0.55 -33.49
C GLY A 153 -8.18 1.59 -32.53
N LEU A 154 -8.62 1.15 -31.36
CA LEU A 154 -9.05 2.05 -30.29
C LEU A 154 -8.00 2.08 -29.21
N ILE A 155 -7.54 3.28 -28.84
CA ILE A 155 -6.85 3.42 -27.57
C ILE A 155 -7.84 3.29 -26.42
N GLN A 156 -7.34 2.93 -25.24
CA GLN A 156 -8.17 2.84 -24.05
C GLN A 156 -8.84 4.18 -23.74
N HIS A 157 -10.13 4.14 -23.38
CA HIS A 157 -10.89 5.32 -22.97
C HIS A 157 -10.22 6.07 -21.81
N THR A 158 -10.34 7.39 -21.82
CA THR A 158 -9.90 8.29 -20.75
C THR A 158 -10.94 8.40 -19.64
N TRP A 159 -12.23 8.30 -19.97
CA TRP A 159 -13.35 8.32 -19.01
C TRP A 159 -14.35 7.21 -19.31
N HIS A 160 -15.04 6.76 -18.25
CA HIS A 160 -16.09 5.76 -18.33
C HIS A 160 -16.98 5.82 -17.10
N GLY A 161 -18.15 5.21 -17.18
CA GLY A 161 -19.09 5.08 -16.07
C GLY A 161 -20.26 4.18 -16.45
N GLY A 162 -21.29 4.14 -15.60
CA GLY A 162 -22.53 3.45 -15.87
C GLY A 162 -23.73 4.28 -15.45
N GLU A 163 -24.87 4.04 -16.09
CA GLU A 163 -26.12 4.76 -15.88
C GLU A 163 -27.32 3.79 -16.00
N MET A 164 -28.41 4.08 -15.30
CA MET A 164 -29.68 3.38 -15.49
C MET A 164 -30.58 4.24 -16.37
N ILE A 165 -31.01 3.69 -17.50
CA ILE A 165 -31.99 4.28 -18.40
C ILE A 165 -33.36 3.74 -18.05
N ASP A 166 -34.32 4.66 -17.90
CA ASP A 166 -35.73 4.37 -17.68
C ASP A 166 -36.54 4.92 -18.87
N PHE A 167 -37.15 4.00 -19.62
CA PHE A 167 -38.02 4.28 -20.76
C PHE A 167 -39.50 4.36 -20.38
N THR A 168 -39.85 4.44 -19.09
CA THR A 168 -41.23 4.67 -18.62
C THR A 168 -41.51 6.12 -18.26
N THR A 169 -40.44 6.90 -18.05
CA THR A 169 -40.57 8.32 -17.69
C THR A 169 -40.89 9.14 -18.93
N GLU A 170 -41.82 10.10 -18.80
CA GLU A 170 -42.07 11.10 -19.83
C GLU A 170 -40.78 11.90 -20.06
N TYR A 171 -40.30 11.91 -21.30
CA TYR A 171 -39.04 12.55 -21.66
C TYR A 171 -39.10 14.05 -21.38
N SER A 172 -38.07 14.55 -20.71
CA SER A 172 -37.84 15.98 -20.50
C SER A 172 -36.44 16.36 -20.97
N ASP A 173 -36.34 17.46 -21.73
CA ASP A 173 -35.05 18.02 -22.14
C ASP A 173 -34.26 18.59 -20.95
N VAL A 174 -34.90 18.84 -19.81
CA VAL A 174 -34.24 19.27 -18.59
C VAL A 174 -33.53 18.07 -17.97
N ALA A 175 -32.20 18.09 -17.94
CA ALA A 175 -31.41 17.08 -17.27
C ALA A 175 -31.88 16.95 -15.81
N GLY A 176 -32.39 15.77 -15.45
CA GLY A 176 -32.87 15.53 -14.09
C GLY A 176 -31.72 15.64 -13.08
N PRO A 177 -31.95 16.16 -11.86
CA PRO A 177 -30.93 16.20 -10.83
C PRO A 177 -30.38 14.80 -10.55
N THR A 178 -29.06 14.69 -10.38
CA THR A 178 -28.36 13.46 -9.98
C THR A 178 -28.69 13.14 -8.51
N ALA A 179 -29.89 12.63 -8.24
CA ALA A 179 -30.29 12.20 -6.91
C ALA A 179 -29.97 10.71 -6.74
N ILE A 180 -28.81 10.40 -6.16
CA ILE A 180 -28.61 9.12 -5.45
C ILE A 180 -28.49 9.43 -3.97
N GLY A 181 -29.65 9.48 -3.30
CA GLY A 181 -29.75 9.21 -1.87
C GLY A 181 -30.29 7.80 -1.70
N TYR A 182 -29.46 6.84 -1.29
CA TYR A 182 -29.95 5.57 -0.78
C TYR A 182 -29.98 5.60 0.74
N GLY A 183 -31.19 5.59 1.28
CA GLY A 183 -31.46 5.32 2.68
C GLY A 183 -31.03 3.91 3.05
N SER A 184 -30.42 3.81 4.23
CA SER A 184 -30.00 2.59 4.90
C SER A 184 -31.17 1.60 5.09
N SER A 185 -31.10 0.43 4.46
CA SER A 185 -31.72 -0.82 4.95
C SER A 185 -30.98 -2.01 4.36
N LYS A 186 -30.47 -2.89 5.25
CA LYS A 186 -29.77 -4.13 4.91
C LYS A 186 -30.60 -5.04 4.02
N ALA A 187 -30.13 -5.31 2.80
CA ALA A 187 -30.27 -6.59 2.11
C ALA A 187 -29.24 -6.68 0.97
N THR A 188 -28.61 -7.83 0.87
CA THR A 188 -27.65 -8.26 -0.15
C THR A 188 -28.20 -8.22 -1.58
N ASP A 189 -27.73 -7.30 -2.43
CA ASP A 189 -27.58 -7.52 -3.88
C ASP A 189 -26.67 -6.44 -4.54
N PRO A 190 -25.82 -6.78 -5.54
CA PRO A 190 -24.66 -6.00 -5.97
C PRO A 190 -24.96 -5.07 -7.16
N ALA A 191 -26.00 -4.25 -7.06
CA ALA A 191 -26.43 -3.35 -8.13
C ALA A 191 -26.64 -1.93 -7.61
N THR A 192 -25.54 -1.22 -7.35
CA THR A 192 -25.48 0.27 -7.24
C THR A 192 -24.00 0.66 -7.15
N GLY A 193 -23.56 1.61 -7.99
CA GLY A 193 -22.15 1.95 -8.28
C GLY A 193 -21.36 2.59 -7.13
N GLY A 194 -21.28 1.92 -5.98
CA GLY A 194 -20.27 2.18 -4.96
C GLY A 194 -18.92 1.59 -5.37
N PRO A 195 -17.79 2.08 -4.79
CA PRO A 195 -16.51 1.42 -4.96
C PRO A 195 -16.66 -0.05 -4.57
N SER A 196 -16.23 -0.95 -5.46
CA SER A 196 -16.28 -2.39 -5.21
C SER A 196 -15.69 -2.71 -3.84
N LEU A 197 -16.20 -3.74 -3.16
CA LEU A 197 -15.67 -4.16 -1.86
C LEU A 197 -14.14 -4.41 -1.93
N SER A 198 -13.65 -4.92 -3.07
CA SER A 198 -12.22 -5.08 -3.32
C SER A 198 -11.47 -3.74 -3.39
N LEU A 199 -12.03 -2.69 -4.00
CA LEU A 199 -11.46 -1.35 -4.01
C LEU A 199 -11.42 -0.74 -2.60
N ILE A 200 -12.51 -0.85 -1.84
CA ILE A 200 -12.55 -0.37 -0.45
C ILE A 200 -11.48 -1.11 0.37
N ALA A 201 -11.42 -2.44 0.26
CA ALA A 201 -10.43 -3.25 0.96
C ALA A 201 -9.00 -2.88 0.56
N HIS A 202 -8.73 -2.65 -0.73
CA HIS A 202 -7.42 -2.20 -1.22
C HIS A 202 -7.04 -0.84 -0.60
N VAL A 203 -7.94 0.14 -0.63
CA VAL A 203 -7.67 1.46 -0.03
C VAL A 203 -7.41 1.33 1.48
N VAL A 204 -8.24 0.59 2.21
CA VAL A 204 -8.09 0.43 3.67
C VAL A 204 -6.80 -0.30 4.03
N CYS A 205 -6.52 -1.44 3.39
CA CYS A 205 -5.28 -2.19 3.64
C CYS A 205 -4.04 -1.37 3.25
N GLY A 206 -4.09 -0.69 2.10
CA GLY A 206 -3.03 0.19 1.62
C GLY A 206 -2.74 1.35 2.56
N VAL A 207 -3.77 2.03 3.06
CA VAL A 207 -3.61 3.12 4.04
C VAL A 207 -3.08 2.58 5.36
N LEU A 208 -3.65 1.51 5.92
CA LEU A 208 -3.17 0.94 7.18
C LEU A 208 -1.69 0.56 7.10
N VAL A 209 -1.27 -0.10 6.02
CA VAL A 209 0.12 -0.55 5.92
C VAL A 209 1.10 0.59 5.65
N THR A 210 0.76 1.54 4.77
CA THR A 210 1.67 2.63 4.39
C THR A 210 1.66 3.82 5.36
N MET A 211 0.54 4.10 6.00
CA MET A 211 0.38 5.26 6.90
C MET A 211 0.54 4.93 8.37
N LEU A 212 0.42 3.66 8.79
CA LEU A 212 0.46 3.28 10.20
C LEU A 212 1.52 2.21 10.48
N VAL A 213 1.40 1.04 9.86
CA VAL A 213 2.20 -0.14 10.24
C VAL A 213 3.68 0.02 9.86
N LEU A 214 3.98 0.40 8.60
CA LEU A 214 5.36 0.55 8.14
C LEU A 214 6.10 1.68 8.88
N PRO A 215 5.56 2.93 8.97
CA PRO A 215 6.21 3.99 9.75
C PRO A 215 6.33 3.65 11.23
N GLY A 216 5.28 3.05 11.81
CA GLY A 216 5.25 2.63 13.21
C GLY A 216 6.40 1.68 13.55
N GLY A 217 6.65 0.68 12.71
CA GLY A 217 7.76 -0.25 12.96
C GLY A 217 9.15 0.36 12.73
N VAL A 218 9.28 1.54 12.11
CA VAL A 218 10.56 2.29 12.06
C VAL A 218 10.73 3.16 13.31
N VAL A 219 9.67 3.85 13.75
CA VAL A 219 9.70 4.79 14.87
C VAL A 219 9.74 4.09 16.23
N VAL A 220 8.94 3.03 16.43
CA VAL A 220 8.84 2.35 17.72
C VAL A 220 10.19 1.83 18.22
N PRO A 221 11.01 1.09 17.43
CA PRO A 221 12.35 0.68 17.85
C PRO A 221 13.26 1.86 18.16
N ARG A 222 13.11 3.01 17.48
CA ARG A 222 13.94 4.18 17.72
C ARG A 222 13.68 4.77 19.10
N ILE A 223 12.42 4.96 19.44
CA ILE A 223 12.01 5.54 20.72
C ILE A 223 12.27 4.56 21.86
N THR A 224 11.79 3.32 21.74
CA THR A 224 11.85 2.33 22.82
C THR A 224 13.27 1.96 23.22
N ARG A 225 14.22 1.86 22.27
CA ARG A 225 15.65 1.61 22.60
C ARG A 225 16.31 2.72 23.44
N GLY A 226 15.78 3.95 23.41
CA GLY A 226 16.27 5.03 24.25
C GLY A 226 15.63 5.06 25.64
N ILE A 227 14.46 4.44 25.80
CA ILE A 227 13.67 4.49 27.05
C ILE A 227 13.91 3.23 27.89
N THR A 228 13.92 2.05 27.27
CA THR A 228 14.00 0.75 27.94
C THR A 228 15.21 -0.06 27.49
N THR A 229 15.74 -0.88 28.39
CA THR A 229 16.77 -1.89 28.12
C THR A 229 16.18 -3.25 27.76
N THR A 230 14.86 -3.42 27.82
CA THR A 230 14.20 -4.68 27.50
C THR A 230 14.24 -4.98 26.00
N LYS A 231 14.31 -6.26 25.64
CA LYS A 231 14.31 -6.72 24.24
C LYS A 231 12.92 -6.77 23.61
N SER A 232 11.86 -6.35 24.32
CA SER A 232 10.48 -6.43 23.85
C SER A 232 10.24 -5.66 22.55
N TRP A 233 10.95 -4.54 22.34
CA TRP A 233 10.87 -3.77 21.10
C TRP A 233 11.23 -4.59 19.86
N PHE A 234 12.14 -5.56 20.01
CA PHE A 234 12.61 -6.38 18.90
C PHE A 234 11.55 -7.40 18.48
N TYR A 235 10.90 -8.05 19.45
CA TYR A 235 9.76 -8.93 19.17
C TYR A 235 8.58 -8.17 18.57
N PHE A 236 8.28 -6.99 19.11
CA PHE A 236 7.25 -6.12 18.54
C PHE A 236 7.61 -5.72 17.09
N HIS A 237 8.86 -5.36 16.82
CA HIS A 237 9.32 -5.01 15.48
C HIS A 237 9.18 -6.18 14.51
N ILE A 238 9.61 -7.39 14.90
CA ILE A 238 9.45 -8.60 14.08
C ILE A 238 7.98 -8.89 13.81
N LEU A 239 7.11 -8.84 14.83
CA LEU A 239 5.70 -9.13 14.65
C LEU A 239 5.00 -8.07 13.78
N ASN A 240 5.26 -6.79 14.04
CA ASN A 240 4.68 -5.69 13.28
C ASN A 240 5.13 -5.69 11.81
N GLN A 241 6.44 -5.79 11.55
CA GLN A 241 6.97 -5.68 10.19
C GLN A 241 7.02 -7.01 9.45
N GLY A 242 7.42 -8.09 10.11
CA GLY A 242 7.55 -9.41 9.50
C GLY A 242 6.21 -10.09 9.25
N PHE A 243 5.23 -9.91 10.14
CA PHE A 243 3.93 -10.55 10.01
C PHE A 243 2.86 -9.58 9.52
N PHE A 244 2.53 -8.53 10.30
CA PHE A 244 1.40 -7.67 9.96
C PHE A 244 1.63 -6.82 8.70
N ALA A 245 2.80 -6.20 8.56
CA ALA A 245 3.09 -5.40 7.37
C ALA A 245 3.15 -6.28 6.11
N LEU A 246 3.82 -7.44 6.18
CA LEU A 246 3.87 -8.38 5.06
C LEU A 246 2.47 -8.86 4.66
N ALA A 247 1.65 -9.29 5.63
CA ALA A 247 0.29 -9.76 5.35
C ALA A 247 -0.56 -8.68 4.68
N LEU A 248 -0.56 -7.45 5.22
CA LEU A 248 -1.32 -6.35 4.64
C LEU A 248 -0.79 -5.95 3.26
N VAL A 249 0.53 -5.92 3.04
CA VAL A 249 1.11 -5.63 1.72
C VAL A 249 0.74 -6.72 0.70
N CYS A 250 0.79 -8.00 1.07
CA CYS A 250 0.39 -9.11 0.20
C CYS A 250 -1.10 -9.04 -0.16
N VAL A 251 -1.98 -8.84 0.82
CA VAL A 251 -3.43 -8.67 0.58
C VAL A 251 -3.68 -7.46 -0.31
N ASN A 252 -3.06 -6.31 0.02
CA ASN A 252 -3.24 -5.08 -0.73
C ASN A 252 -2.78 -5.23 -2.19
N PHE A 253 -1.60 -5.82 -2.41
CA PHE A 253 -1.05 -6.06 -3.74
C PHE A 253 -1.92 -7.05 -4.52
N GLY A 254 -2.34 -8.15 -3.89
CA GLY A 254 -3.23 -9.14 -4.49
C GLY A 254 -4.57 -8.55 -4.93
N LEU A 255 -5.20 -7.72 -4.08
CA LEU A 255 -6.38 -6.95 -4.46
C LEU A 255 -6.10 -6.01 -5.63
N GLY A 256 -4.94 -5.35 -5.64
CA GLY A 256 -4.49 -4.49 -6.73
C GLY A 256 -4.47 -5.20 -8.10
N LEU A 257 -4.02 -6.46 -8.13
CA LEU A 257 -3.98 -7.28 -9.34
C LEU A 257 -5.38 -7.59 -9.90
N THR A 258 -6.41 -7.65 -9.05
CA THR A 258 -7.79 -7.92 -9.49
C THR A 258 -8.36 -6.81 -10.36
N PHE A 259 -7.81 -5.59 -10.28
CA PHE A 259 -8.28 -4.45 -11.06
C PHE A 259 -7.74 -4.40 -12.50
N GLY A 260 -6.88 -5.35 -12.88
CA GLY A 260 -6.33 -5.52 -14.24
C GLY A 260 -5.49 -4.35 -14.78
N GLY A 261 -4.96 -4.50 -15.99
CA GLY A 261 -4.22 -3.48 -16.73
C GLY A 261 -2.70 -3.48 -16.48
N GLU A 262 -1.98 -2.71 -17.30
CA GLU A 262 -0.51 -2.65 -17.30
C GLU A 262 0.07 -1.84 -16.12
N ILE A 263 1.36 -1.97 -15.83
CA ILE A 263 2.08 -1.18 -14.82
C ILE A 263 2.46 0.21 -15.40
N ASP A 264 1.42 0.93 -15.82
CA ASP A 264 1.50 2.17 -16.58
C ASP A 264 1.52 3.42 -15.69
N SER A 265 0.89 3.35 -14.51
CA SER A 265 0.74 4.51 -13.61
C SER A 265 1.82 4.60 -12.52
N ALA A 266 2.00 5.81 -11.99
CA ALA A 266 2.88 6.05 -10.84
C ALA A 266 2.48 5.20 -9.62
N HIS A 267 1.18 5.05 -9.35
CA HIS A 267 0.68 4.24 -8.24
C HIS A 267 1.00 2.75 -8.41
N ARG A 268 0.80 2.20 -9.61
CA ARG A 268 1.10 0.78 -9.89
C ARG A 268 2.58 0.50 -9.81
N ARG A 269 3.42 1.40 -10.34
CA ARG A 269 4.89 1.30 -10.27
C ARG A 269 5.38 1.36 -8.82
N THR A 270 4.94 2.36 -8.06
CA THR A 270 5.35 2.54 -6.65
C THR A 270 4.77 1.48 -5.74
N GLY A 271 3.54 1.01 -5.98
CA GLY A 271 2.94 -0.12 -5.25
C GLY A 271 3.65 -1.45 -5.50
N THR A 272 4.05 -1.71 -6.75
CA THR A 272 4.87 -2.90 -7.10
C THR A 272 6.25 -2.80 -6.48
N ALA A 273 6.90 -1.63 -6.56
CA ALA A 273 8.17 -1.39 -5.90
C ALA A 273 8.04 -1.60 -4.39
N LEU A 274 7.00 -1.07 -3.73
CA LEU A 274 6.75 -1.27 -2.31
C LEU A 274 6.63 -2.77 -1.95
N PHE A 275 5.88 -3.54 -2.73
CA PHE A 275 5.72 -4.98 -2.51
C PHE A 275 7.07 -5.71 -2.51
N VAL A 276 7.90 -5.47 -3.53
CA VAL A 276 9.24 -6.05 -3.65
C VAL A 276 10.15 -5.57 -2.52
N LEU A 277 10.14 -4.26 -2.22
CA LEU A 277 10.97 -3.66 -1.17
C LEU A 277 10.63 -4.22 0.22
N VAL A 278 9.36 -4.47 0.55
CA VAL A 278 8.97 -5.07 1.84
C VAL A 278 9.52 -6.49 1.97
N ILE A 279 9.43 -7.32 0.93
CA ILE A 279 10.00 -8.68 0.94
C ILE A 279 11.52 -8.62 1.14
N LEU A 280 12.21 -7.80 0.35
CA LEU A 280 13.66 -7.62 0.46
C LEU A 280 14.06 -7.10 1.85
N GLN A 281 13.28 -6.19 2.41
CA GLN A 281 13.52 -5.63 3.75
C GLN A 281 13.41 -6.69 4.86
N ILE A 282 12.44 -7.60 4.75
CA ILE A 282 12.27 -8.71 5.71
C ILE A 282 13.43 -9.71 5.58
N LEU A 283 13.80 -10.10 4.36
CA LEU A 283 14.95 -10.98 4.12
C LEU A 283 16.24 -10.35 4.64
N LEU A 284 16.44 -9.06 4.39
CA LEU A 284 17.58 -8.31 4.89
C LEU A 284 17.58 -8.21 6.41
N GLY A 285 16.41 -8.06 7.03
CA GLY A 285 16.25 -8.07 8.49
C GLY A 285 16.56 -9.43 9.11
N ILE A 286 16.12 -10.52 8.47
CA ILE A 286 16.45 -11.88 8.89
C ILE A 286 17.97 -12.08 8.81
N PHE A 287 18.56 -11.70 7.68
CA PHE A 287 19.99 -11.79 7.48
C PHE A 287 20.77 -10.93 8.48
N SER A 288 20.38 -9.68 8.70
CA SER A 288 21.11 -8.76 9.58
C SER A 288 21.05 -9.15 11.06
N HIS A 289 19.98 -9.83 11.48
CA HIS A 289 19.76 -10.15 12.89
C HIS A 289 20.04 -11.61 13.28
N PHE A 290 19.84 -12.57 12.39
CA PHE A 290 20.00 -14.00 12.71
C PHE A 290 21.27 -14.62 12.12
N TYR A 291 21.79 -14.08 11.03
CA TYR A 291 23.04 -14.59 10.47
C TYR A 291 24.23 -14.02 11.25
N LYS A 292 24.97 -14.89 11.94
CA LYS A 292 26.26 -14.57 12.55
C LYS A 292 27.36 -15.22 11.71
N PRO A 293 28.21 -14.44 11.02
CA PRO A 293 29.35 -15.00 10.32
C PRO A 293 30.26 -15.74 11.32
N GLY A 294 30.80 -16.89 10.91
CA GLY A 294 31.71 -17.66 11.76
C GLY A 294 32.94 -16.85 12.17
N HIS A 295 33.59 -17.25 13.26
CA HIS A 295 34.70 -16.52 13.90
C HIS A 295 35.88 -16.19 12.95
N ARG A 296 36.07 -16.99 11.89
CA ARG A 296 37.09 -16.78 10.85
C ARG A 296 36.73 -15.70 9.81
N VAL A 297 35.45 -15.37 9.65
CA VAL A 297 34.99 -14.34 8.71
C VAL A 297 34.82 -13.00 9.44
N GLN A 298 34.49 -13.03 10.74
CA GLN A 298 34.41 -11.83 11.58
C GLN A 298 35.69 -10.99 11.56
N GLN A 299 36.88 -11.60 11.48
CA GLN A 299 38.15 -10.86 11.40
C GLN A 299 38.29 -10.01 10.13
N TYR A 300 37.57 -10.34 9.05
CA TYR A 300 37.59 -9.61 7.78
C TYR A 300 36.34 -8.77 7.54
N THR A 301 35.35 -8.86 8.44
CA THR A 301 34.12 -8.09 8.27
C THR A 301 34.34 -6.71 8.85
N PHE A 302 34.03 -5.65 8.10
CA PHE A 302 34.10 -4.28 8.58
C PHE A 302 33.04 -4.07 9.68
N GLU A 303 33.40 -4.40 10.92
CA GLU A 303 32.64 -3.98 12.08
C GLU A 303 33.01 -2.54 12.38
N THR A 304 32.01 -1.67 12.38
CA THR A 304 32.19 -0.32 12.94
C THR A 304 32.74 -0.45 14.37
N LYS A 305 33.46 0.57 14.87
CA LYS A 305 33.92 0.63 16.29
C LYS A 305 32.82 0.38 17.35
N ARG A 306 31.55 0.28 16.91
CA ARG A 306 30.34 0.08 17.69
C ARG A 306 29.76 -1.35 17.57
N GLY A 307 30.45 -2.29 16.90
CA GLY A 307 30.05 -3.70 16.78
C GLY A 307 28.84 -3.95 15.88
N ARG A 308 28.51 -3.00 14.99
CA ARG A 308 27.42 -3.15 14.02
C ARG A 308 28.01 -3.41 12.64
N GLY A 309 27.67 -4.56 12.07
CA GLY A 309 27.99 -4.90 10.69
C GLY A 309 27.24 -4.02 9.66
N PRO A 310 27.75 -3.93 8.43
CA PRO A 310 27.22 -3.05 7.38
C PRO A 310 25.77 -3.39 6.99
N THR A 311 25.37 -4.66 7.12
CA THR A 311 24.02 -5.15 6.83
C THR A 311 22.95 -4.49 7.69
N ASN A 312 23.25 -4.15 8.95
CA ASN A 312 22.33 -3.42 9.82
C ASN A 312 22.09 -1.99 9.33
N PHE A 313 23.11 -1.34 8.78
CA PHE A 313 22.96 0.01 8.23
C PHE A 313 22.13 -0.02 6.94
N LEU A 314 22.42 -0.99 6.06
CA LEU A 314 21.60 -1.24 4.87
C LEU A 314 20.15 -1.50 5.25
N HIS A 315 19.87 -2.34 6.24
CA HIS A 315 18.51 -2.60 6.72
C HIS A 315 17.79 -1.32 7.18
N VAL A 316 18.48 -0.42 7.89
CA VAL A 316 17.88 0.85 8.33
C VAL A 316 17.59 1.77 7.14
N VAL A 317 18.56 1.98 6.24
CA VAL A 317 18.40 2.88 5.09
C VAL A 317 17.31 2.37 4.16
N PHE A 318 17.34 1.08 3.86
CA PHE A 318 16.35 0.45 3.00
C PHE A 318 14.95 0.52 3.61
N GLY A 319 14.82 0.33 4.93
CA GLY A 319 13.56 0.51 5.64
C GLY A 319 12.99 1.92 5.54
N ILE A 320 13.82 2.97 5.60
CA ILE A 320 13.38 4.36 5.41
C ILE A 320 12.91 4.59 3.97
N ILE A 321 13.63 4.06 2.98
CA ILE A 321 13.24 4.13 1.56
C ILE A 321 11.89 3.43 1.35
N THR A 322 11.70 2.23 1.91
CA THR A 322 10.43 1.49 1.82
C THR A 322 9.25 2.30 2.36
N VAL A 323 9.42 2.99 3.49
CA VAL A 323 8.38 3.88 4.03
C VAL A 323 8.07 5.04 3.08
N ALA A 324 9.10 5.71 2.55
CA ALA A 324 8.93 6.82 1.62
C ALA A 324 8.23 6.39 0.32
N VAL A 325 8.58 5.23 -0.23
CA VAL A 325 7.90 4.63 -1.39
C VAL A 325 6.45 4.30 -1.04
N GLY A 326 6.18 3.78 0.16
CA GLY A 326 4.81 3.55 0.64
C GLY A 326 3.97 4.82 0.70
N TRP A 327 4.55 5.93 1.17
CA TRP A 327 3.88 7.24 1.15
C TRP A 327 3.60 7.74 -0.26
N SER A 328 4.55 7.56 -1.18
CA SER A 328 4.38 7.88 -2.60
C SER A 328 3.28 7.04 -3.28
N ALA A 329 3.21 5.75 -2.96
CA ALA A 329 2.16 4.86 -3.45
C ALA A 329 0.77 5.30 -2.96
N CYS A 330 0.65 5.67 -1.69
CA CYS A 330 -0.61 6.21 -1.17
C CYS A 330 -0.99 7.54 -1.84
N TRP A 331 -0.04 8.48 -1.96
CA TRP A 331 -0.29 9.78 -2.59
C TRP A 331 -0.76 9.65 -4.03
N SER A 332 -0.03 8.89 -4.85
CA SER A 332 -0.39 8.64 -6.25
C SER A 332 -1.69 7.84 -6.39
N GLY A 333 -2.01 6.97 -5.43
CA GLY A 333 -3.27 6.24 -5.39
C GLY A 333 -4.49 7.16 -5.36
N PHE A 334 -4.52 8.12 -4.41
CA PHE A 334 -5.68 9.01 -4.35
C PHE A 334 -5.57 10.22 -5.29
N THR A 335 -4.39 10.70 -5.67
CA THR A 335 -4.30 11.88 -6.56
C THR A 335 -4.40 11.55 -8.04
N VAL A 336 -3.85 10.41 -8.47
CA VAL A 336 -3.78 10.01 -9.88
C VAL A 336 -4.78 8.91 -10.17
N GLU A 337 -4.70 7.77 -9.48
CA GLU A 337 -5.55 6.61 -9.80
C GLU A 337 -7.02 6.84 -9.49
N TRP A 338 -7.34 7.50 -8.37
CA TRP A 338 -8.72 7.82 -8.03
C TRP A 338 -9.42 8.60 -9.14
N THR A 339 -8.76 9.66 -9.64
CA THR A 339 -9.26 10.48 -10.74
C THR A 339 -9.31 9.69 -12.04
N ARG A 340 -8.26 8.91 -12.36
CA ARG A 340 -8.19 8.07 -13.56
C ARG A 340 -9.32 7.04 -13.64
N ARG A 341 -9.76 6.54 -12.48
CA ARG A 341 -10.87 5.57 -12.35
C ARG A 341 -12.24 6.23 -12.37
N GLY A 342 -12.33 7.54 -12.57
CA GLY A 342 -13.61 8.25 -12.66
C GLY A 342 -14.26 8.58 -11.32
N HIS A 343 -13.55 8.44 -10.19
CA HIS A 343 -14.09 8.78 -8.87
C HIS A 343 -14.04 10.30 -8.54
N GLY A 344 -13.86 11.14 -9.56
CA GLY A 344 -13.77 12.59 -9.44
C GLY A 344 -12.46 13.08 -8.82
N VAL A 345 -12.41 14.38 -8.55
CA VAL A 345 -11.26 15.01 -7.89
C VAL A 345 -11.37 14.77 -6.37
N PRO A 346 -10.35 14.20 -5.71
CA PRO A 346 -10.38 14.02 -4.27
C PRO A 346 -10.57 15.35 -3.55
N ALA A 347 -11.37 15.36 -2.50
CA ALA A 347 -11.53 16.53 -1.64
C ALA A 347 -10.16 16.99 -1.12
N TYR A 348 -9.97 18.32 -1.03
CA TYR A 348 -8.72 18.92 -0.58
C TYR A 348 -8.26 18.40 0.80
N GLY A 349 -9.22 18.05 1.66
CA GLY A 349 -8.97 17.45 2.98
C GLY A 349 -8.12 16.18 2.94
N PHE A 350 -8.21 15.34 1.90
CA PHE A 350 -7.35 14.15 1.78
C PHE A 350 -5.88 14.48 1.61
N ARG A 351 -5.57 15.53 0.84
CA ARG A 351 -4.19 16.00 0.64
C ARG A 351 -3.60 16.55 1.94
N VAL A 352 -4.39 17.35 2.65
CA VAL A 352 -4.00 17.91 3.96
C VAL A 352 -3.82 16.79 4.98
N GLY A 353 -4.78 15.86 5.10
CA GLY A 353 -4.72 14.74 6.03
C GLY A 353 -3.51 13.84 5.80
N TRP A 354 -3.22 13.50 4.54
CA TRP A 354 -2.01 12.75 4.18
C TRP A 354 -0.74 13.50 4.61
N GLY A 355 -0.66 14.80 4.30
CA GLY A 355 0.50 15.62 4.66
C GLY A 355 0.72 15.69 6.18
N LEU A 356 -0.35 15.87 6.96
CA LEU A 356 -0.28 15.89 8.43
C LEU A 356 0.23 14.56 9.01
N ILE A 357 -0.27 13.42 8.51
CA ILE A 357 0.17 12.10 8.99
C ILE A 357 1.65 11.85 8.64
N VAL A 358 2.07 12.17 7.42
CA VAL A 358 3.48 12.05 7.00
C VAL A 358 4.38 12.93 7.87
N MET A 359 4.01 14.20 8.06
CA MET A 359 4.78 15.14 8.88
C MET A 359 4.84 14.70 10.35
N MET A 360 3.76 14.14 10.90
CA MET A 360 3.75 13.55 12.24
C MET A 360 4.81 12.45 12.37
N TRP A 361 4.87 11.50 11.44
CA TRP A 361 5.87 10.42 11.50
C TRP A 361 7.30 10.91 11.35
N ILE A 362 7.54 11.86 10.43
CA ILE A 362 8.86 12.48 10.25
C ILE A 362 9.28 13.19 11.54
N ALA A 363 8.38 13.98 12.14
CA ALA A 363 8.65 14.67 13.40
C ALA A 363 8.97 13.69 14.52
N LEU A 364 8.16 12.64 14.72
CA LEU A 364 8.42 11.61 15.73
C LEU A 364 9.77 10.91 15.53
N TYR A 365 10.15 10.63 14.28
CA TYR A 365 11.45 10.01 13.99
C TYR A 365 12.61 10.95 14.30
N ILE A 366 12.52 12.23 13.90
CA ILE A 366 13.54 13.25 14.18
C ILE A 366 13.67 13.49 15.68
N LEU A 367 12.56 13.65 16.40
CA LEU A 367 12.56 13.77 17.87
C LEU A 367 13.20 12.54 18.50
N GLY A 368 12.92 11.34 17.97
CA GLY A 368 13.58 10.10 18.39
C GLY A 368 15.09 10.11 18.19
N LEU A 369 15.58 10.68 17.09
CA LEU A 369 17.01 10.84 16.86
C LEU A 369 17.64 11.88 17.79
N ILE A 370 16.98 13.02 18.01
CA ILE A 370 17.54 14.10 18.83
C ILE A 370 17.59 13.70 20.31
N PHE A 371 16.48 13.21 20.86
CA PHE A 371 16.37 12.98 22.30
C PHE A 371 16.81 11.58 22.74
N PHE A 372 16.48 10.54 21.97
CA PHE A 372 16.66 9.16 22.41
C PHE A 372 17.94 8.50 21.88
N LEU A 373 18.49 8.93 20.73
CA LEU A 373 19.74 8.37 20.22
C LEU A 373 20.94 8.61 21.14
N PRO A 374 21.18 9.82 21.70
CA PRO A 374 22.32 10.04 22.58
C PRO A 374 22.25 9.15 23.82
N ARG A 375 21.05 9.02 24.40
CA ARG A 375 20.79 8.15 25.55
C ARG A 375 21.02 6.68 25.20
N GLN A 376 20.48 6.22 24.08
CA GLN A 376 20.71 4.86 23.58
C GLN A 376 22.22 4.58 23.43
N LEU A 377 22.98 5.50 22.85
CA LEU A 377 24.41 5.33 22.66
C LEU A 377 25.18 5.23 23.99
N ARG A 378 24.76 5.98 25.02
CA ARG A 378 25.35 5.89 26.37
C ARG A 378 25.08 4.53 27.03
N ILE A 379 23.85 4.03 26.94
CA ILE A 379 23.47 2.70 27.47
C ILE A 379 24.29 1.61 26.78
N GLU A 380 24.37 1.64 25.45
CA GLU A 380 25.16 0.69 24.67
C GLU A 380 26.66 0.78 24.97
N SER A 381 27.21 1.97 25.22
CA SER A 381 28.61 2.11 25.63
C SER A 381 28.89 1.53 27.00
N ALA A 382 27.97 1.72 27.96
CA ALA A 382 28.10 1.18 29.31
C ALA A 382 28.06 -0.36 29.29
N GLN A 383 27.13 -0.95 28.53
CA GLN A 383 27.04 -2.40 28.33
C GLN A 383 28.30 -2.98 27.70
N ARG A 384 28.85 -2.32 26.67
CA ARG A 384 30.13 -2.78 26.07
C ARG A 384 31.29 -2.71 27.07
N ALA A 385 31.33 -1.68 27.92
CA ALA A 385 32.37 -1.57 28.94
C ALA A 385 32.27 -2.70 29.98
N THR A 386 31.06 -3.08 30.39
CA THR A 386 30.85 -4.22 31.29
C THR A 386 31.20 -5.54 30.63
N ASP A 387 30.79 -5.76 29.37
CA ASP A 387 31.08 -6.99 28.63
C ASP A 387 32.60 -7.16 28.42
N LEU A 388 33.30 -6.08 28.09
CA LEU A 388 34.77 -6.09 27.95
C LEU A 388 35.45 -6.40 29.28
N ALA A 389 34.96 -5.84 30.39
CA ALA A 389 35.49 -6.11 31.72
C ALA A 389 35.26 -7.58 32.14
N GLU A 390 34.10 -8.15 31.81
CA GLU A 390 33.78 -9.56 32.05
C GLU A 390 34.63 -10.48 31.17
N GLN A 391 34.76 -10.18 29.88
CA GLN A 391 35.61 -10.96 28.96
C GLN A 391 37.06 -11.00 29.45
N LYS A 392 37.61 -9.88 29.92
CA LYS A 392 38.96 -9.83 30.51
C LYS A 392 39.10 -10.67 31.79
N ARG A 393 38.02 -10.87 32.55
CA ARG A 393 38.06 -11.75 33.74
C ARG A 393 38.17 -13.23 33.36
N TYR A 394 37.50 -13.66 32.30
CA TYR A 394 37.50 -15.06 31.87
C TYR A 394 38.67 -15.42 30.94
N PHE A 395 39.10 -14.47 30.12
CA PHE A 395 40.21 -14.61 29.19
C PHE A 395 41.24 -13.51 29.45
N PRO A 396 41.97 -13.57 30.58
CA PRO A 396 43.06 -12.64 30.84
C PRO A 396 44.06 -12.73 29.69
N SER A 397 44.56 -11.58 29.25
CA SER A 397 45.56 -11.58 28.18
C SER A 397 46.80 -12.38 28.61
N GLU A 398 47.56 -12.93 27.67
CA GLU A 398 48.82 -13.62 27.98
C GLU A 398 49.77 -12.71 28.77
N PHE A 399 49.69 -11.39 28.55
CA PHE A 399 50.37 -10.37 29.32
C PHE A 399 49.87 -10.30 30.78
N ASP A 400 48.54 -10.26 31.00
CA ASP A 400 47.96 -10.29 32.35
C ASP A 400 48.33 -11.58 33.10
N LEU A 401 48.40 -12.71 32.39
CA LEU A 401 48.85 -13.98 32.95
C LEU A 401 50.34 -13.93 33.34
N LYS A 402 51.21 -13.33 32.51
CA LYS A 402 52.63 -13.16 32.82
C LYS A 402 52.86 -12.25 34.03
N VAL A 403 52.15 -11.13 34.12
CA VAL A 403 52.23 -10.22 35.29
C VAL A 403 51.73 -10.92 36.55
N ARG A 404 50.62 -11.66 36.48
CA ARG A 404 50.09 -12.40 37.63
C ARG A 404 51.05 -13.51 38.08
N ASN A 405 51.70 -14.21 37.16
CA ASN A 405 52.68 -15.25 37.46
C ASN A 405 53.98 -14.66 38.04
N GLN A 406 54.40 -13.47 37.61
CA GLN A 406 55.53 -12.74 38.22
C GLN A 406 55.21 -12.23 39.63
N ALA A 407 53.95 -11.92 39.95
CA ALA A 407 53.55 -11.54 41.30
C ALA A 407 53.48 -12.75 42.27
N LEU A 408 53.44 -13.99 41.74
CA LEU A 408 53.39 -15.23 42.51
C LEU A 408 54.77 -15.88 42.70
N THR A 409 55.83 -15.37 42.08
CA THR A 409 57.19 -15.81 42.42
C THR A 409 57.50 -15.35 43.85
N PRO A 410 57.82 -16.27 44.78
CA PRO A 410 58.06 -15.92 46.17
C PRO A 410 59.16 -14.87 46.25
N SER A 411 58.88 -13.78 46.97
CA SER A 411 59.87 -12.76 47.27
C SER A 411 61.14 -13.43 47.81
N PRO A 412 62.34 -13.01 47.37
CA PRO A 412 63.58 -13.53 47.94
C PRO A 412 63.52 -13.37 49.47
N PRO A 413 64.04 -14.35 50.22
CA PRO A 413 63.95 -14.36 51.68
C PRO A 413 64.49 -13.04 52.23
N MET A 414 63.65 -12.33 53.01
CA MET A 414 64.09 -11.10 53.66
C MET A 414 65.31 -11.40 54.54
N PRO A 415 66.37 -10.58 54.47
CA PRO A 415 67.49 -10.73 55.38
C PRO A 415 67.00 -10.56 56.82
N LEU A 416 67.35 -11.53 57.66
CA LEU A 416 67.09 -11.54 59.11
C LEU A 416 67.61 -10.23 59.73
N ARG A 417 66.69 -9.34 60.11
CA ARG A 417 67.00 -8.13 60.85
C ARG A 417 67.20 -8.50 62.32
N GLY A 418 68.45 -8.46 62.76
CA GLY A 418 68.85 -8.69 64.15
C GLY A 418 68.09 -7.81 65.13
N GLY A 419 67.71 -8.42 66.25
CA GLY A 419 66.83 -7.83 67.25
C GLY A 419 67.50 -6.80 68.16
N THR A 420 66.64 -5.95 68.72
CA THR A 420 66.85 -5.28 70.01
C THR A 420 65.56 -5.38 70.81
N PRO A 421 65.61 -5.74 72.11
CA PRO A 421 64.43 -5.82 72.94
C PRO A 421 64.12 -4.43 73.50
N SER A 422 62.88 -3.98 73.35
CA SER A 422 62.37 -2.86 74.14
C SER A 422 60.96 -3.18 74.59
N THR A 423 60.86 -3.46 75.89
CA THR A 423 59.66 -3.55 76.71
C THR A 423 58.88 -2.24 76.69
N THR A 424 57.64 -2.26 76.22
CA THR A 424 56.58 -1.41 76.78
C THR A 424 55.21 -2.06 76.56
N ALA A 425 54.55 -2.37 77.68
CA ALA A 425 53.15 -2.78 77.72
C ALA A 425 52.23 -1.63 77.28
N PHE A 426 51.12 -1.93 76.58
CA PHE A 426 49.88 -1.14 76.71
C PHE A 426 48.64 -1.90 76.21
N ALA A 427 47.72 -2.06 77.17
CA ALA A 427 46.25 -2.07 77.11
C ALA A 427 45.50 -2.58 75.87
N GLN A 428 44.75 -3.64 76.12
CA GLN A 428 43.62 -4.15 75.36
C GLN A 428 42.42 -3.19 75.51
N GLN A 429 41.94 -2.60 74.42
CA GLN A 429 40.64 -1.90 74.38
C GLN A 429 39.80 -2.39 73.21
N SER A 430 38.70 -3.07 73.55
CA SER A 430 37.58 -3.40 72.67
C SER A 430 36.74 -2.14 72.39
N PRO A 431 36.23 -1.90 71.18
CA PRO A 431 35.18 -0.93 70.98
C PRO A 431 33.81 -1.55 71.27
N LYS A 432 33.10 -0.91 72.20
CA LYS A 432 31.68 -1.09 72.48
C LYS A 432 30.84 -0.60 71.30
N LEU A 433 29.84 -1.40 70.94
CA LEU A 433 28.70 -1.00 70.12
C LEU A 433 27.79 -0.10 70.98
N SER A 434 27.51 1.13 70.54
CA SER A 434 26.49 2.00 71.13
C SER A 434 25.25 2.03 70.24
N SER A 435 24.13 1.75 70.87
CA SER A 435 22.76 1.93 70.40
C SER A 435 22.36 3.41 70.36
N GLU A 436 21.27 3.65 69.62
CA GLU A 436 20.21 4.65 69.89
C GLU A 436 20.33 6.02 69.19
N PHE A 437 19.45 6.28 68.20
CA PHE A 437 18.34 7.25 68.37
C PHE A 437 17.34 7.24 67.20
N ALA A 438 16.06 7.10 67.59
CA ALA A 438 14.79 7.66 67.09
C ALA A 438 14.38 7.67 65.60
N SER A 439 13.17 7.11 65.39
CA SER A 439 12.22 7.38 64.30
C SER A 439 11.69 8.83 64.30
N PRO A 440 10.99 9.26 63.22
CA PRO A 440 9.54 9.16 63.29
C PRO A 440 8.83 8.65 62.00
N GLU A 441 7.59 8.25 62.27
CA GLU A 441 6.44 7.83 61.46
C GLU A 441 6.35 8.22 59.98
N GLY A 442 5.75 7.32 59.18
CA GLY A 442 5.08 7.71 57.92
C GLY A 442 4.83 6.59 56.89
N SER A 443 3.64 6.00 56.95
CA SER A 443 2.86 5.44 55.82
C SER A 443 3.02 3.94 55.42
N PRO A 444 1.88 3.21 55.21
CA PRO A 444 1.88 1.79 54.90
C PRO A 444 1.86 1.53 53.39
N ILE A 445 2.71 0.64 52.89
CA ILE A 445 2.54 0.03 51.55
C ILE A 445 2.66 -1.49 51.70
N LEU A 446 1.55 -2.17 51.39
CA LEU A 446 1.42 -3.61 51.26
C LEU A 446 2.56 -4.20 50.41
N ARG A 447 3.35 -5.09 51.00
CA ARG A 447 4.19 -6.05 50.26
C ARG A 447 3.62 -7.45 50.43
N THR A 448 3.05 -7.95 49.34
CA THR A 448 2.79 -9.37 49.13
C THR A 448 4.12 -10.09 48.90
N SER A 449 4.43 -11.06 49.77
CA SER A 449 5.56 -11.97 49.62
C SER A 449 5.16 -13.16 48.75
N PHE A 450 5.48 -13.10 47.45
CA PHE A 450 5.52 -14.30 46.61
C PHE A 450 6.92 -14.93 46.76
N SER A 451 6.98 -16.05 47.47
CA SER A 451 8.13 -16.95 47.51
C SER A 451 8.22 -17.69 46.16
N SER A 452 9.24 -17.37 45.36
CA SER A 452 9.58 -18.13 44.15
C SER A 452 10.68 -19.13 44.49
N THR A 453 10.27 -20.35 44.77
CA THR A 453 11.14 -21.54 44.77
C THR A 453 11.63 -21.77 43.33
N ARG A 454 12.94 -21.66 43.11
CA ARG A 454 13.58 -22.08 41.86
C ARG A 454 13.46 -23.60 41.70
N PRO A 455 13.06 -24.12 40.54
CA PRO A 455 13.16 -25.56 40.29
C PRO A 455 14.63 -25.99 40.12
N PRO A 456 14.94 -27.27 40.42
CA PRO A 456 16.29 -27.81 40.35
C PRO A 456 16.82 -27.87 38.91
N ARG A 457 18.12 -27.61 38.78
CA ARG A 457 18.89 -27.63 37.53
C ARG A 457 18.99 -29.08 37.04
N MET A 458 18.53 -29.37 35.81
CA MET A 458 18.75 -30.68 35.20
C MET A 458 20.25 -30.96 34.97
N PRO A 459 20.67 -32.23 35.05
CA PRO A 459 22.07 -32.62 34.82
C PRO A 459 22.48 -32.43 33.36
N LEU A 460 23.74 -32.01 33.20
CA LEU A 460 24.39 -31.76 31.92
C LEU A 460 24.58 -33.08 31.16
N VAL A 461 23.86 -33.25 30.04
CA VAL A 461 24.07 -34.38 29.12
C VAL A 461 25.33 -34.09 28.29
N THR A 462 26.40 -34.84 28.54
CA THR A 462 27.60 -34.86 27.72
C THR A 462 27.39 -35.81 26.53
N TYR A 463 27.44 -35.28 25.31
CA TYR A 463 27.51 -36.10 24.09
C TYR A 463 28.96 -36.40 23.72
N PRO A 464 29.29 -37.62 23.28
CA PRO A 464 30.64 -37.94 22.79
C PRO A 464 30.92 -37.25 21.46
N ALA A 465 32.18 -36.84 21.29
CA ALA A 465 32.67 -36.13 20.11
C ALA A 465 32.45 -36.93 18.81
N ARG A 466 31.72 -36.34 17.87
CA ARG A 466 31.50 -36.88 16.53
C ARG A 466 32.76 -36.65 15.69
N LYS A 467 33.39 -37.74 15.22
CA LYS A 467 34.47 -37.74 14.22
C LYS A 467 33.95 -37.11 12.91
N ASN A 468 34.62 -36.05 12.45
CA ASN A 468 34.43 -35.51 11.10
C ASN A 468 34.96 -36.53 10.08
N SER A 469 34.06 -37.02 9.22
CA SER A 469 34.43 -37.62 7.94
C SER A 469 33.90 -36.68 6.87
N ASP A 470 34.81 -36.03 6.15
CA ASP A 470 34.53 -35.20 4.98
C ASP A 470 34.20 -36.12 3.79
N PRO A 471 33.02 -36.03 3.16
CA PRO A 471 32.69 -36.82 1.97
C PRO A 471 32.88 -36.05 0.65
N PHE A 472 33.62 -34.93 0.63
CA PHE A 472 33.72 -34.06 -0.56
C PHE A 472 35.16 -33.72 -1.01
N ALA A 473 36.09 -34.65 -0.82
CA ALA A 473 37.41 -34.59 -1.44
C ALA A 473 37.51 -35.59 -2.59
N ASP A 474 36.71 -35.40 -3.65
CA ASP A 474 37.07 -35.83 -5.01
C ASP A 474 36.04 -35.35 -6.04
N ARG A 475 36.38 -34.27 -6.75
CA ARG A 475 35.93 -34.09 -8.15
C ARG A 475 36.89 -33.16 -8.88
N LYS A 476 37.86 -33.78 -9.54
CA LYS A 476 38.66 -33.17 -10.60
C LYS A 476 37.80 -32.86 -11.83
N SER A 477 38.09 -31.69 -12.41
CA SER A 477 38.03 -31.35 -13.84
C SER A 477 36.84 -31.82 -14.68
N SER A 478 35.99 -30.87 -15.08
CA SER A 478 35.73 -30.69 -16.51
C SER A 478 35.44 -29.22 -16.81
N SER A 479 36.25 -28.71 -17.74
CA SER A 479 36.13 -27.43 -18.40
C SER A 479 34.99 -27.50 -19.41
N ILE A 480 33.97 -26.65 -19.30
CA ILE A 480 33.14 -26.24 -20.44
C ILE A 480 32.84 -24.75 -20.33
N LYS A 481 33.06 -24.09 -21.47
CA LYS A 481 33.00 -22.66 -21.76
C LYS A 481 31.59 -22.09 -21.68
N GLY A 482 31.53 -20.82 -21.26
CA GLY A 482 30.87 -19.68 -21.91
C GLY A 482 29.50 -19.87 -22.55
N GLY A 483 28.52 -19.11 -22.04
CA GLY A 483 27.29 -18.78 -22.73
C GLY A 483 26.61 -17.60 -22.05
N HIS A 484 26.69 -16.44 -22.69
CA HIS A 484 25.91 -15.24 -22.38
C HIS A 484 24.41 -15.53 -22.40
N PHE A 485 23.68 -15.00 -21.41
CA PHE A 485 22.47 -14.18 -21.56
C PHE A 485 22.28 -13.35 -20.29
#